data_AF-A0A920ME77-F1
#
_entry.id   AF-A0A920ME77-F1
#
_cell.length_a   1.000
_cell.length_b   1.000
_cell.length_c   1.000
_cell.angle_alpha   90.00
_cell.angle_beta   90.00
_cell.angle_gamma   90.00
#
_symmetry.space_group_name_H-M   'P 1'
#
loop_
_entity.id
_entity.type
_entity.pdbx_description
1 polymer ?
#
loop_
_entity_poly.entity_id
_entity_poly.type
_entity_poly.pdbx_seq_one_letter_code
_entity_poly.pdbx_strand_id
1 'polypeptide(L)' 'MESLEKIQKSISEEFDIFDTWMEKYEYIIDLGKKLKDFPEDQMIDGNKVHGCQSSVWFVTSMEDGLFQMQGNE' A
#
# COMPACT_ATOMS: atom_id res chain seq x y z
N MET A 1 -10.94 -1.54 -17.76
CA MET A 1 -10.99 -1.42 -16.29
C MET A 1 -11.81 -2.59 -15.78
N GLU A 2 -11.25 -3.41 -14.89
CA GLU A 2 -12.03 -4.49 -14.26
C GLU A 2 -13.04 -3.91 -13.26
N SER A 3 -14.11 -4.64 -12.95
CA SER A 3 -15.04 -4.20 -11.89
C SER A 3 -14.37 -4.30 -10.52
N LEU A 4 -14.80 -3.45 -9.57
CA LEU A 4 -14.29 -3.45 -8.20
C LEU A 4 -14.42 -4.85 -7.55
N GLU A 5 -15.55 -5.50 -7.76
CA GLU A 5 -15.84 -6.85 -7.27
C GLU A 5 -14.83 -7.88 -7.80
N LYS A 6 -14.43 -7.75 -9.07
CA LYS A 6 -13.45 -8.67 -9.68
C LYS A 6 -12.05 -8.46 -9.09
N ILE A 7 -11.65 -7.20 -8.87
CA ILE A 7 -10.35 -6.87 -8.25
C ILE A 7 -10.29 -7.41 -6.82
N GLN A 8 -11.32 -7.15 -6.01
CA GLN A 8 -11.39 -7.64 -4.63
C GLN A 8 -11.33 -9.17 -4.56
N LYS A 9 -12.06 -9.85 -5.46
CA LYS A 9 -12.03 -11.30 -5.56
C LYS A 9 -10.64 -11.81 -5.93
N SER A 10 -9.98 -11.20 -6.91
CA SER A 10 -8.62 -11.58 -7.31
C SER A 10 -7.62 -11.45 -6.16
N ILE A 11 -7.70 -10.35 -5.39
CA ILE A 11 -6.83 -10.16 -4.22
C ILE A 11 -7.12 -11.24 -3.17
N SER A 12 -8.39 -11.57 -2.93
CA SER A 12 -8.75 -12.61 -1.96
C SER A 12 -8.22 -13.99 -2.40
N GLU A 13 -8.41 -14.34 -3.67
CA GLU A 13 -7.92 -15.60 -4.25
C GLU A 13 -6.39 -15.71 -4.20
N GLU A 14 -5.67 -14.60 -4.37
CA GLU A 14 -4.21 -14.55 -4.24
C GLU A 14 -3.74 -14.87 -2.81
N PHE A 15 -4.43 -14.34 -1.79
CA PHE A 15 -4.13 -14.63 -0.39
C PHE A 15 -4.59 -16.03 0.05
N ASP A 16 -5.52 -16.67 -0.66
CA ASP A 16 -5.99 -18.03 -0.35
C ASP A 16 -5.03 -19.13 -0.82
N ILE A 17 -4.01 -18.80 -1.61
CA ILE A 17 -2.93 -19.73 -2.00
C ILE A 17 -2.06 -20.12 -0.79
N PHE A 18 -1.99 -19.25 0.23
CA PHE A 18 -1.17 -19.46 1.42
C PHE A 18 -1.95 -20.23 2.50
N ASP A 19 -1.40 -21.35 2.94
CA ASP A 19 -2.01 -22.25 3.93
C ASP A 19 -1.88 -21.72 5.36
N THR A 20 -0.82 -20.95 5.64
CA THR A 20 -0.52 -20.46 6.99
C THR A 20 -0.62 -18.94 7.10
N TRP A 21 -0.93 -18.49 8.32
CA TRP A 21 -0.94 -17.06 8.64
C TRP A 21 0.44 -16.40 8.45
N MET A 22 1.52 -17.13 8.74
CA MET A 22 2.88 -16.64 8.63
C MET A 22 3.26 -16.32 7.18
N GLU A 23 2.88 -17.19 6.24
CA GLU A 23 3.09 -16.96 4.81
C GLU A 23 2.33 -15.73 4.31
N LYS A 24 1.08 -15.52 4.74
CA LYS A 24 0.31 -14.30 4.40
C LYS A 24 0.99 -13.04 4.94
N TYR A 25 1.55 -13.12 6.15
CA TYR A 25 2.27 -12.01 6.77
C TYR A 25 3.58 -11.69 6.02
N GLU A 26 4.37 -12.71 5.67
CA GLU A 26 5.57 -12.56 4.84
C GLU A 26 5.24 -11.95 3.47
N TYR A 27 4.13 -12.38 2.87
CA TYR A 27 3.67 -11.83 1.61
C TYR A 27 3.37 -10.32 1.68
N ILE A 28 2.70 -9.86 2.73
CA ILE A 28 2.44 -8.43 2.96
C ILE A 28 3.74 -7.65 3.10
N ILE A 29 4.72 -8.20 3.84
CA ILE A 29 6.05 -7.58 3.98
C ILE A 29 6.73 -7.45 2.61
N ASP A 30 6.69 -8.50 1.79
CA ASP A 30 7.31 -8.49 0.47
C ASP A 30 6.60 -7.56 -0.52
N LEU A 31 5.29 -7.35 -0.36
CA LEU A 31 4.57 -6.29 -1.07
C LEU A 31 5.07 -4.91 -0.68
N GLY A 32 5.24 -4.63 0.62
CA GLY A 32 5.81 -3.37 1.12
C GLY A 32 7.22 -3.12 0.58
N LYS A 33 8.09 -4.14 0.57
CA LYS A 33 9.46 -4.02 0.01
C LYS A 33 9.50 -3.72 -1.50
N LYS A 34 8.43 -3.98 -2.24
CA LYS A 34 8.33 -3.67 -3.68
C LYS A 34 7.86 -2.24 -3.95
N LEU A 35 7.43 -1.51 -2.92
CA LEU A 35 7.06 -0.12 -3.07
C LEU A 35 8.28 0.70 -3.53
N LYS A 36 8.01 1.74 -4.29
CA LYS A 36 9.05 2.69 -4.70
C LYS A 36 9.50 3.48 -3.47
N ASP A 37 10.78 3.80 -3.42
CA ASP A 37 11.34 4.68 -2.41
C ASP A 37 10.51 5.95 -2.27
N PHE A 38 10.18 6.28 -1.02
CA PHE A 38 9.44 7.48 -0.72
C PHE A 38 10.37 8.69 -0.77
N PRO A 39 9.99 9.77 -1.46
CA PRO A 39 10.82 10.96 -1.59
C PRO A 39 11.11 11.60 -0.22
N GLU A 40 12.40 11.73 0.14
CA GLU A 40 12.82 12.25 1.45
C GLU A 40 12.33 13.68 1.71
N ASP A 41 12.23 14.51 0.67
CA ASP A 41 11.72 15.88 0.75
C ASP A 41 10.21 15.93 1.07
N GLN A 42 9.50 14.82 0.89
CA GLN A 42 8.09 14.68 1.26
C GLN A 42 7.90 14.13 2.68
N MET A 43 8.97 13.77 3.39
CA MET A 43 8.93 13.33 4.80
C MET A 43 8.79 14.51 5.78
N ILE A 44 7.83 15.39 5.49
CA ILE A 44 7.50 16.56 6.32
C ILE A 44 6.33 16.26 7.25
N ASP A 45 6.21 17.01 8.34
CA ASP A 45 5.14 16.79 9.34
C ASP A 45 3.73 16.90 8.74
N GLY A 46 3.54 17.77 7.75
CA GLY A 46 2.25 17.92 7.06
C GLY A 46 1.78 16.69 6.26
N ASN A 47 2.69 15.79 5.90
CA ASN A 47 2.38 14.55 5.20
C ASN A 47 2.36 13.34 6.15
N LYS A 48 2.60 13.56 7.46
CA LYS A 48 2.69 12.49 8.44
C LYS A 48 1.29 12.02 8.85
N VAL A 49 1.07 10.72 8.81
CA VAL A 49 -0.18 10.11 9.27
C VAL A 49 -0.14 10.01 10.80
N HIS A 50 -1.10 10.65 11.46
CA HIS A 50 -1.22 10.62 12.91
C HIS A 50 -2.06 9.42 13.38
N GLY A 51 -1.64 8.79 14.49
CA GLY A 51 -2.37 7.68 15.13
C GLY A 51 -1.87 6.28 14.78
N CYS A 52 -0.92 6.15 13.86
CA CYS A 52 -0.21 4.90 13.60
C CYS A 52 0.89 4.64 14.66
N GLN A 53 1.14 3.37 14.97
CA GLN A 53 2.23 2.97 15.88
C GLN A 53 3.61 3.28 15.26
N SER A 54 3.75 3.08 13.95
CA SER A 54 4.91 3.48 13.16
C SER A 54 4.72 4.88 12.57
N SER A 55 5.82 5.57 12.28
CA SER A 55 5.75 6.85 11.57
C SER A 55 5.56 6.60 10.08
N VAL A 56 4.37 6.95 9.56
CA VAL A 56 4.03 6.82 8.15
C VAL A 56 3.87 8.21 7.54
N TRP A 57 4.42 8.39 6.33
CA TRP A 57 4.21 9.55 5.48
C TRP A 57 3.44 9.14 4.24
N PHE A 58 2.50 9.98 3.82
CA PHE A 58 1.61 9.68 2.71
C PHE A 58 1.34 10.93 1.88
N VAL A 59 1.53 10.82 0.57
CA VAL A 59 1.25 11.89 -0.39
C VAL A 59 0.25 11.42 -1.43
N THR A 60 -0.55 12.36 -1.91
CA THR A 60 -1.57 12.09 -2.92
C THR A 60 -1.51 13.15 -4.01
N SER A 61 -1.65 12.75 -5.26
CA SER A 61 -1.80 13.66 -6.39
C SER A 61 -2.98 13.22 -7.26
N MET A 62 -3.45 14.12 -8.11
CA MET A 62 -4.45 13.81 -9.12
C MET A 62 -3.82 14.04 -10.50
N GLU A 63 -3.70 12.97 -11.28
CA GLU A 63 -3.08 12.97 -12.61
C GLU A 63 -4.07 12.37 -13.59
N ASP A 64 -4.43 13.10 -14.65
CA ASP A 64 -5.39 12.66 -15.67
C ASP A 64 -6.75 12.16 -15.12
N GLY A 65 -7.19 12.77 -14.01
CA GLY A 65 -8.42 12.35 -13.31
C GLY A 65 -8.28 11.05 -12.50
N LEU A 66 -7.06 10.51 -12.39
CA LEU A 66 -6.72 9.37 -11.54
C LEU A 66 -6.08 9.86 -10.25
N PHE A 67 -6.52 9.29 -9.14
CA PHE A 67 -5.92 9.54 -7.84
C PHE A 67 -4.66 8.68 -7.68
N GLN A 68 -3.50 9.31 -7.55
CA GLN A 68 -2.23 8.66 -7.29
C GLN A 68 -1.88 8.82 -5.82
N MET A 69 -1.30 7.78 -5.23
CA MET A 69 -0.94 7.73 -3.82
C MET A 69 0.42 7.07 -3.65
N GLN A 70 1.22 7.60 -2.72
CA GLN A 70 2.52 7.04 -2.36
C GLN A 70 2.71 7.14 -0.84
N GLY A 71 3.22 6.07 -0.24
CA GLY A 71 3.61 6.00 1.16
C GLY A 71 5.00 5.40 1.33
N ASN A 72 5.57 5.50 2.54
CA ASN A 72 6.94 5.04 2.84
C ASN A 72 7.05 3.59 3.33
N GLU A 73 5.94 2.94 3.67
CA GLU A 73 5.87 1.57 4.21
C GLU A 73 4.69 0.79 3.62
#